data_AF-A0AAD7BSH3-F1
#
_entry.id   AF-A0AAD7BSH3-F1
#
_cell.length_a   1.000
_cell.length_b   1.000
_cell.length_c   1.000
_cell.angle_alpha   90.00
_cell.angle_beta   90.00
_cell.angle_gamma   90.00
#
_symmetry.space_group_name_H-M   'P 1'
#
loop_
_entity.id
_entity.type
_entity.pdbx_description
1 polymer ?
#
loop_
_entity_poly.entity_id
_entity_poly.type
_entity_poly.pdbx_seq_one_letter_code
_entity_poly.pdbx_strand_id
1 'polypeptide(L)'
;MPSPEHGNKCGSSGCWCEKRGPPRPMGDLYAFYTALMLQSAQPYPGDLRPLDPDECFDEKRFLMYLVSDTEYIILDHQNDTDLTISVESLHNPDFMPALWYAQARASELGMNPDACLLEERYLDSMDDVQAGAVKILLENNECRAWGEDIASSPLDRFEVWSDGDQLVVSNREEGRCYSSLELPKIPALIYITGTRRPQLTYATRQTRRPGFTPTPIWSCPAAARLHAGPRVSSAHRASDAGSMPSLKPL
;
A
#
# COMPACT_ATOMS: atom_id res chain seq x y z
N MET A 1 42.05 -64.89 -5.24
CA MET A 1 41.67 -63.80 -6.16
C MET A 1 40.59 -62.98 -5.46
N PRO A 2 40.86 -61.73 -5.07
CA PRO A 2 39.86 -60.91 -4.38
C PRO A 2 38.90 -60.25 -5.38
N SER A 3 37.63 -60.21 -5.00
CA SER A 3 36.53 -59.59 -5.76
C SER A 3 36.70 -58.08 -5.89
N PRO A 4 36.32 -57.46 -7.03
CA PRO A 4 36.39 -56.03 -7.19
C PRO A 4 35.23 -55.34 -6.47
N GLU A 5 35.59 -54.55 -5.46
CA GLU A 5 34.70 -53.61 -4.77
C GLU A 5 34.16 -52.58 -5.79
N HIS A 6 32.84 -52.61 -6.01
CA HIS A 6 32.14 -51.62 -6.80
C HIS A 6 31.90 -50.38 -5.94
N GLY A 7 32.87 -49.46 -5.98
CA GLY A 7 32.73 -48.12 -5.42
C GLY A 7 31.67 -47.33 -6.19
N ASN A 8 30.46 -47.26 -5.63
CA ASN A 8 29.42 -46.31 -6.05
C ASN A 8 29.90 -44.88 -5.78
N LYS A 9 30.62 -44.31 -6.75
CA LYS A 9 30.80 -42.86 -6.85
C LYS A 9 29.42 -42.28 -7.14
N CYS A 10 28.79 -41.72 -6.11
CA CYS A 10 27.69 -40.79 -6.28
C CYS A 10 28.22 -39.66 -7.16
N GLY A 11 27.92 -39.74 -8.46
CA GLY A 11 28.29 -38.76 -9.46
C GLY A 11 27.69 -37.43 -9.02
N SER A 12 28.57 -36.54 -8.61
CA SER A 12 28.30 -35.17 -8.20
C SER A 12 27.71 -34.37 -9.36
N SER A 13 26.45 -34.65 -9.71
CA SER A 13 25.61 -33.79 -10.53
C SER A 13 25.07 -32.69 -9.63
N GLY A 14 25.87 -31.63 -9.51
CA GLY A 14 25.46 -30.28 -9.11
C GLY A 14 24.35 -30.20 -8.06
N CYS A 15 24.70 -30.38 -6.79
CA CYS A 15 23.99 -29.64 -5.74
C CYS A 15 24.25 -28.16 -6.03
N TRP A 16 23.37 -27.53 -6.81
CA TRP A 16 23.27 -26.09 -6.93
C TRP A 16 22.77 -25.57 -5.58
N CYS A 17 23.64 -25.56 -4.59
CA CYS A 17 23.55 -24.68 -3.44
C CYS A 17 23.79 -23.27 -4.00
N GLU A 18 22.86 -22.76 -4.81
CA GLU A 18 22.85 -21.37 -5.21
C GLU A 18 22.94 -20.58 -3.90
N LYS A 19 24.05 -19.85 -3.75
CA LYS A 19 24.29 -19.01 -2.58
C LYS A 19 23.09 -18.08 -2.46
N ARG A 20 22.19 -18.39 -1.53
CA ARG A 20 21.08 -17.50 -1.19
C ARG A 20 21.72 -16.17 -0.83
N GLY A 21 21.28 -15.11 -1.51
CA GLY A 21 21.70 -13.76 -1.15
C GLY A 21 21.33 -13.48 0.31
N PRO A 22 21.96 -12.49 0.96
CA PRO A 22 21.50 -12.07 2.27
C PRO A 22 20.02 -11.71 2.18
N PRO A 23 19.23 -12.05 3.21
CA PRO A 23 17.81 -11.74 3.20
C PRO A 23 17.60 -10.22 3.14
N ARG A 24 16.50 -9.80 2.51
CA ARG A 24 16.17 -8.38 2.36
C ARG A 24 15.15 -7.97 3.44
N PRO A 25 15.24 -6.72 3.95
CA PRO A 25 14.18 -6.15 4.77
C PRO A 25 12.85 -6.18 4.01
N MET A 26 11.76 -6.61 4.66
CA MET A 26 10.40 -6.48 4.10
C MET A 26 9.86 -5.04 4.09
N GLY A 27 10.56 -4.10 4.72
CA GLY A 27 10.10 -2.72 4.85
C GLY A 27 9.10 -2.57 6.00
N ASP A 28 8.32 -1.51 5.95
CA ASP A 28 7.28 -1.20 6.92
C ASP A 28 5.95 -1.86 6.49
N LEU A 29 5.56 -2.92 7.19
CA LEU A 29 4.37 -3.70 6.86
C LEU A 29 3.07 -2.94 7.11
N TYR A 30 3.03 -2.06 8.12
CA TYR A 30 1.84 -1.23 8.37
C TYR A 30 1.65 -0.24 7.23
N ALA A 31 2.70 0.49 6.86
CA ALA A 31 2.65 1.40 5.72
C ALA A 31 2.26 0.70 4.42
N PHE A 32 2.85 -0.46 4.14
CA PHE A 32 2.55 -1.25 2.95
C PHE A 32 1.11 -1.75 2.93
N TYR A 33 0.66 -2.39 4.01
CA TYR A 33 -0.67 -2.99 4.08
C TYR A 33 -1.77 -1.92 4.06
N THR A 34 -1.60 -0.84 4.82
CA THR A 34 -2.55 0.27 4.82
C THR A 34 -2.65 0.93 3.44
N ALA A 35 -1.54 1.17 2.75
CA ALA A 35 -1.58 1.72 1.39
C ALA A 35 -2.34 0.80 0.42
N LEU A 36 -2.21 -0.52 0.56
CA LEU A 36 -2.98 -1.48 -0.24
C LEU A 36 -4.47 -1.47 0.08
N MET A 37 -4.85 -1.44 1.36
CA MET A 37 -6.26 -1.30 1.76
C MET A 37 -6.85 0.00 1.23
N LEU A 38 -6.08 1.09 1.28
CA LEU A 38 -6.52 2.36 0.72
C LEU A 38 -6.71 2.26 -0.79
N GLN A 39 -5.78 1.60 -1.49
CA GLN A 39 -5.86 1.38 -2.94
C GLN A 39 -7.09 0.54 -3.33
N SER A 40 -7.39 -0.54 -2.59
CA SER A 40 -8.50 -1.45 -2.92
C SER A 40 -9.88 -0.85 -2.65
N ALA A 41 -9.98 0.08 -1.70
CA ALA A 41 -11.23 0.69 -1.29
C ALA A 41 -11.67 1.89 -2.16
N GLN A 42 -10.99 2.16 -3.27
CA GLN A 42 -11.41 3.19 -4.22
C GLN A 42 -12.76 2.87 -4.89
N PRO A 43 -13.51 3.88 -5.36
CA PRO A 43 -13.24 5.31 -5.26
C PRO A 43 -13.65 5.91 -3.91
N TYR A 44 -12.98 7.02 -3.53
CA TYR A 44 -13.25 7.85 -2.37
C TYR A 44 -14.15 9.06 -2.68
N PRO A 45 -14.74 9.73 -1.66
CA PRO A 45 -15.49 10.97 -1.86
C PRO A 45 -14.68 12.03 -2.63
N GLY A 46 -15.29 12.56 -3.69
CA GLY A 46 -14.66 13.56 -4.56
C GLY A 46 -13.85 12.98 -5.72
N ASP A 47 -13.58 11.67 -5.73
CA ASP A 47 -12.91 11.05 -6.87
C ASP A 47 -13.80 11.12 -8.11
N LEU A 48 -13.18 11.45 -9.24
CA LEU A 48 -13.81 11.27 -10.54
C LEU A 48 -13.94 9.76 -10.76
N ARG A 49 -15.18 9.29 -11.00
CA ARG A 49 -15.36 7.91 -11.44
C ARG A 49 -14.61 7.74 -12.76
N PRO A 50 -13.79 6.70 -12.93
CA PRO A 50 -13.21 6.38 -14.22
C PRO A 50 -14.33 6.36 -15.27
N LEU A 51 -14.08 7.00 -16.42
CA LEU A 51 -15.01 6.92 -17.55
C LEU A 51 -15.01 5.51 -18.15
N ASP A 52 -13.91 4.78 -17.96
CA ASP A 52 -13.71 3.40 -18.39
C ASP A 52 -13.50 2.50 -17.16
N PRO A 53 -14.34 1.47 -16.95
CA PRO A 53 -14.11 0.48 -15.89
C PRO A 53 -12.80 -0.32 -16.08
N ASP A 54 -12.22 -0.33 -17.28
CA ASP A 54 -10.94 -0.98 -17.58
C ASP A 54 -9.72 -0.09 -17.29
N GLU A 55 -9.91 1.22 -17.04
CA GLU A 55 -8.89 2.07 -16.43
C GLU A 55 -8.73 1.63 -14.96
N CYS A 56 -7.96 0.56 -14.77
CA CYS A 56 -7.55 0.10 -13.46
C CYS A 56 -6.96 1.29 -12.70
N PHE A 57 -7.55 1.61 -11.53
CA PHE A 57 -7.07 2.67 -10.65
C PHE A 57 -5.56 2.56 -10.52
N ASP A 58 -4.86 3.68 -10.75
CA ASP A 58 -3.39 3.77 -10.72
C ASP A 58 -2.86 3.00 -9.51
N GLU A 59 -2.12 1.89 -9.75
CA GLU A 59 -1.69 0.92 -8.72
C GLU A 59 -0.83 1.52 -7.59
N LYS A 60 -0.61 2.84 -7.60
CA LYS A 60 0.30 3.57 -6.73
C LYS A 60 -0.25 4.93 -6.29
N ARG A 61 -1.58 5.07 -6.20
CA ARG A 61 -2.18 6.32 -5.75
C ARG A 61 -1.71 6.70 -4.34
N PHE A 62 -1.67 5.73 -3.45
CA PHE A 62 -1.29 5.94 -2.05
C PHE A 62 0.16 5.55 -1.82
N LEU A 63 0.91 6.48 -1.22
CA LEU A 63 2.22 6.19 -0.62
C LEU A 63 2.14 6.51 0.87
N MET A 64 2.73 5.65 1.69
CA MET A 64 2.76 5.84 3.13
C MET A 64 4.17 5.69 3.68
N TYR A 65 4.56 6.56 4.60
CA TYR A 65 5.87 6.49 5.26
C TYR A 65 5.81 7.06 6.68
N LEU A 66 6.63 6.48 7.55
CA LEU A 66 6.79 6.91 8.94
C LEU A 66 7.57 8.22 9.00
N VAL A 67 7.04 9.23 9.68
CA VAL A 67 7.73 10.53 9.87
C VAL A 67 8.26 10.72 11.29
N SER A 68 7.69 10.02 12.25
CA SER A 68 8.11 10.00 13.65
C SER A 68 7.72 8.68 14.29
N ASP A 69 8.16 8.41 15.51
CA ASP A 69 7.79 7.18 16.24
C ASP A 69 6.28 7.09 16.56
N THR A 70 5.51 8.15 16.28
CA THR A 70 4.09 8.25 16.62
C THR A 70 3.19 8.48 15.40
N GLU A 71 3.75 8.80 14.23
CA GLU A 71 2.96 9.28 13.09
C GLU A 71 3.48 8.77 11.74
N TYR A 72 2.51 8.47 10.88
CA TYR A 72 2.67 8.23 9.46
C TYR A 72 2.07 9.36 8.64
N ILE A 73 2.62 9.58 7.45
CA ILE A 73 2.02 10.40 6.40
C ILE A 73 1.50 9.50 5.29
N ILE A 74 0.25 9.72 4.90
CA ILE A 74 -0.39 9.19 3.70
C ILE A 74 -0.33 10.29 2.63
N LEU A 75 0.33 10.01 1.51
CA LEU A 75 0.28 10.83 0.31
C LEU A 75 -0.77 10.24 -0.63
N ASP A 76 -1.75 11.04 -1.03
CA ASP A 76 -2.69 10.73 -2.10
C ASP A 76 -2.28 11.49 -3.37
N HIS A 77 -1.59 10.80 -4.28
CA HIS A 77 -1.11 11.38 -5.53
C HIS A 77 -2.23 11.86 -6.47
N GLN A 78 -3.43 11.31 -6.35
CA GLN A 78 -4.55 11.69 -7.21
C GLN A 78 -5.16 13.02 -6.78
N ASN A 79 -5.25 13.28 -5.47
CA ASN A 79 -5.83 14.50 -4.93
C ASN A 79 -4.78 15.57 -4.55
N ASP A 80 -3.48 15.23 -4.62
CA ASP A 80 -2.37 16.09 -4.16
C ASP A 80 -2.55 16.51 -2.69
N THR A 81 -2.95 15.55 -1.86
CA THR A 81 -3.21 15.77 -0.43
C THR A 81 -2.41 14.84 0.46
N ASP A 82 -1.96 15.41 1.58
CA ASP A 82 -1.21 14.70 2.60
C ASP A 82 -2.04 14.63 3.88
N LEU A 83 -2.17 13.44 4.44
CA LEU A 83 -2.92 13.19 5.67
C LEU A 83 -2.03 12.49 6.71
N THR A 84 -2.10 12.96 7.95
CA THR A 84 -1.36 12.36 9.06
C THR A 84 -2.23 11.37 9.80
N ILE A 85 -1.68 10.20 10.09
CA ILE A 85 -2.31 9.14 10.87
C ILE A 85 -1.39 8.66 11.98
N SER A 86 -1.95 8.38 13.15
CA SER A 86 -1.16 7.93 14.29
C SER A 86 -0.76 6.45 14.16
N VAL A 87 0.43 6.11 14.67
CA VAL A 87 0.89 4.71 14.81
C VAL A 87 -0.08 3.90 15.65
N GLU A 88 -0.65 4.50 16.71
CA GLU A 88 -1.63 3.85 17.58
C GLU A 88 -2.88 3.40 16.82
N SER A 89 -3.39 4.24 15.90
CA SER A 89 -4.53 3.89 15.06
C SER A 89 -4.22 2.68 14.17
N LEU A 90 -3.05 2.63 13.55
CA LEU A 90 -2.67 1.50 12.69
C LEU A 90 -2.39 0.22 13.46
N HIS A 91 -1.93 0.32 14.71
CA HIS A 91 -1.75 -0.83 15.59
C HIS A 91 -3.06 -1.36 16.16
N ASN A 92 -4.17 -0.63 16.07
CA ASN A 92 -5.48 -1.10 16.47
C ASN A 92 -6.06 -2.03 15.39
N PRO A 93 -6.28 -3.33 15.68
CA PRO A 93 -6.82 -4.27 14.69
C PRO A 93 -8.23 -3.90 14.21
N ASP A 94 -9.02 -3.20 15.02
CA ASP A 94 -10.38 -2.77 14.66
C ASP A 94 -10.39 -1.46 13.84
N PHE A 95 -9.24 -0.83 13.63
CA PHE A 95 -9.16 0.39 12.86
C PHE A 95 -9.44 0.11 11.37
N MET A 96 -10.27 0.94 10.75
CA MET A 96 -10.67 0.83 9.34
C MET A 96 -10.05 1.99 8.54
N PRO A 97 -8.86 1.82 7.93
CA PRO A 97 -8.12 2.93 7.33
C PRO A 97 -8.88 3.60 6.18
N ALA A 98 -9.56 2.79 5.36
CA ALA A 98 -10.34 3.28 4.24
C ALA A 98 -11.52 4.15 4.69
N LEU A 99 -12.27 3.72 5.72
CA LEU A 99 -13.34 4.53 6.31
C LEU A 99 -12.83 5.84 6.90
N TRP A 100 -11.76 5.77 7.69
CA TRP A 100 -11.14 6.96 8.28
C TRP A 100 -10.72 7.96 7.19
N TYR A 101 -10.09 7.48 6.12
CA TYR A 101 -9.66 8.31 4.99
C TYR A 101 -10.85 8.91 4.24
N ALA A 102 -11.87 8.10 3.95
CA ALA A 102 -13.09 8.54 3.28
C ALA A 102 -13.81 9.64 4.08
N GLN A 103 -13.90 9.50 5.39
CA GLN A 103 -14.49 10.51 6.28
C GLN A 103 -13.69 11.81 6.30
N ALA A 104 -12.36 11.73 6.31
CA ALA A 104 -11.48 12.90 6.22
C ALA A 104 -11.73 13.65 4.90
N ARG A 105 -11.76 12.94 3.77
CA ARG A 105 -12.05 13.51 2.44
C ARG A 105 -13.45 14.10 2.35
N ALA A 106 -14.46 13.40 2.84
CA ALA A 106 -15.83 13.91 2.88
C ALA A 106 -15.91 15.22 3.67
N SER A 107 -15.25 15.29 4.83
CA SER A 107 -15.21 16.48 5.68
C SER A 107 -14.55 17.66 4.96
N GLU A 108 -13.43 17.42 4.29
CA GLU A 108 -12.69 18.44 3.52
C GLU A 108 -13.54 19.02 2.37
N LEU A 109 -14.34 18.18 1.72
CA LEU A 109 -15.25 18.58 0.64
C LEU A 109 -16.57 19.20 1.14
N GLY A 110 -16.77 19.32 2.46
CA GLY A 110 -18.02 19.80 3.05
C GLY A 110 -19.21 18.84 2.85
N MET A 111 -18.93 17.56 2.63
CA MET A 111 -19.92 16.49 2.56
C MET A 111 -20.20 15.92 3.95
N ASN A 112 -21.29 15.14 4.09
CA ASN A 112 -21.57 14.44 5.34
C ASN A 112 -20.62 13.22 5.50
N PRO A 113 -19.71 13.19 6.50
CA PRO A 113 -18.79 12.07 6.67
C PRO A 113 -19.50 10.76 7.06
N ASP A 114 -20.65 10.84 7.73
CA ASP A 114 -21.38 9.65 8.19
C ASP A 114 -21.94 8.82 7.03
N ALA A 115 -22.09 9.43 5.84
CA ALA A 115 -22.49 8.69 4.63
C ALA A 115 -21.48 7.59 4.26
N CYS A 116 -20.22 7.74 4.65
CA CYS A 116 -19.17 6.74 4.38
C CYS A 116 -19.39 5.43 5.15
N LEU A 117 -20.12 5.45 6.27
CA LEU A 117 -20.42 4.24 7.06
C LEU A 117 -21.31 3.23 6.33
N LEU A 118 -21.95 3.66 5.24
CA LEU A 118 -22.86 2.82 4.45
C LEU A 118 -22.15 2.10 3.29
N GLU A 119 -20.89 2.45 3.02
CA GLU A 119 -20.12 1.91 1.90
C GLU A 119 -19.26 0.74 2.38
N GLU A 120 -19.67 -0.48 2.05
CA GLU A 120 -19.03 -1.72 2.53
C GLU A 120 -17.51 -1.78 2.26
N ARG A 121 -17.05 -1.23 1.12
CA ARG A 121 -15.63 -1.19 0.74
C ARG A 121 -14.73 -0.44 1.72
N TYR A 122 -15.30 0.39 2.58
CA TYR A 122 -14.52 1.14 3.58
C TYR A 122 -14.42 0.41 4.93
N LEU A 123 -15.18 -0.68 5.11
CA LEU A 123 -15.37 -1.32 6.41
C LEU A 123 -14.34 -2.42 6.71
N ASP A 124 -13.33 -2.58 5.85
CA ASP A 124 -12.23 -3.50 6.13
C ASP A 124 -11.35 -2.94 7.25
N SER A 125 -11.19 -3.74 8.31
CA SER A 125 -10.34 -3.43 9.45
C SER A 125 -8.90 -3.90 9.23
N MET A 126 -7.96 -3.34 9.98
CA MET A 126 -6.54 -3.71 9.93
C MET A 126 -6.30 -5.18 10.31
N ASP A 127 -7.15 -5.75 11.18
CA ASP A 127 -7.09 -7.12 11.70
C ASP A 127 -5.65 -7.52 12.09
N ASP A 128 -5.13 -8.65 11.58
CA ASP A 128 -3.73 -9.03 11.69
C ASP A 128 -2.93 -8.52 10.50
N VAL A 129 -2.47 -7.27 10.61
CA VAL A 129 -1.68 -6.57 9.59
C VAL A 129 -0.48 -7.37 9.12
N GLN A 130 0.21 -8.05 10.05
CA GLN A 130 1.41 -8.79 9.69
C GLN A 130 1.07 -10.02 8.86
N ALA A 131 0.05 -10.78 9.27
CA ALA A 131 -0.44 -11.92 8.50
C ALA A 131 -0.98 -11.49 7.13
N GLY A 132 -1.80 -10.43 7.09
CA GLY A 132 -2.34 -9.86 5.85
C GLY A 132 -1.26 -9.39 4.88
N ALA A 133 -0.28 -8.62 5.37
CA ALA A 133 0.82 -8.12 4.56
C ALA A 133 1.69 -9.27 4.00
N VAL A 134 2.03 -10.25 4.84
CA VAL A 134 2.81 -11.42 4.41
C VAL A 134 2.06 -12.24 3.37
N LYS A 135 0.76 -12.48 3.58
CA LYS A 135 -0.09 -13.18 2.61
C LYS A 135 -0.03 -12.51 1.24
N ILE A 136 -0.27 -11.20 1.19
CA ILE A 136 -0.23 -10.42 -0.06
C ILE A 136 1.16 -10.45 -0.70
N LEU A 137 2.24 -10.33 0.10
CA LEU A 137 3.61 -10.39 -0.42
C LEU A 137 3.95 -11.76 -1.03
N LEU A 138 3.48 -12.85 -0.43
CA LEU A 138 3.68 -14.20 -0.96
C LEU A 138 2.91 -14.38 -2.27
N GLU A 139 1.66 -13.94 -2.32
CA GLU A 139 0.80 -14.03 -3.50
C GLU A 139 1.36 -13.19 -4.67
N ASN A 140 1.79 -11.96 -4.41
CA ASN A 140 2.34 -11.07 -5.43
C ASN A 140 3.68 -11.54 -6.02
N ASN A 141 4.52 -12.21 -5.23
CA ASN A 141 5.81 -12.71 -5.71
C ASN A 141 5.63 -13.93 -6.62
N GLU A 142 4.69 -14.82 -6.31
CA GLU A 142 4.44 -16.03 -7.09
C GLU A 142 3.78 -15.70 -8.44
N CYS A 143 2.82 -14.76 -8.49
CA CYS A 143 2.21 -14.32 -9.75
C CYS A 143 3.25 -13.89 -10.80
N ARG A 144 4.37 -13.29 -10.37
CA ARG A 144 5.46 -12.87 -11.27
C ARG A 144 6.38 -13.99 -11.71
N ALA A 145 6.49 -15.06 -10.93
CA ALA A 145 7.42 -16.15 -11.19
C ALA A 145 6.88 -17.15 -12.21
N TRP A 146 5.56 -17.35 -12.26
CA TRP A 146 4.98 -18.51 -12.94
C TRP A 146 4.40 -18.25 -14.34
N GLY A 147 4.20 -17.00 -14.76
CA GLY A 147 3.91 -16.68 -16.18
C GLY A 147 2.71 -17.40 -16.82
N GLU A 148 1.83 -18.02 -16.02
CA GLU A 148 0.75 -18.88 -16.48
C GLU A 148 -0.62 -18.34 -16.05
N ASP A 149 -1.61 -18.57 -16.92
CA ASP A 149 -3.04 -18.40 -16.71
C ASP A 149 -3.54 -19.35 -15.61
N ILE A 150 -3.25 -19.07 -14.35
CA ILE A 150 -3.80 -19.85 -13.25
C ILE A 150 -5.25 -19.39 -13.05
N ALA A 151 -6.19 -20.16 -13.61
CA ALA A 151 -7.63 -19.92 -13.51
C ALA A 151 -8.20 -20.08 -12.07
N SER A 152 -7.38 -20.50 -11.11
CA SER A 152 -7.70 -20.50 -9.68
C SER A 152 -7.09 -19.27 -9.02
N SER A 153 -7.94 -18.46 -8.37
CA SER A 153 -7.54 -17.26 -7.64
C SER A 153 -6.31 -17.57 -6.76
N PRO A 154 -5.16 -16.92 -7.01
CA PRO A 154 -3.94 -17.11 -6.21
C PRO A 154 -4.13 -16.84 -4.71
N LEU A 155 -5.22 -16.14 -4.35
CA LEU A 155 -5.54 -15.62 -3.01
C LEU A 155 -5.85 -16.69 -1.95
N ASP A 156 -5.93 -17.97 -2.34
CA ASP A 156 -6.23 -19.08 -1.42
C ASP A 156 -5.08 -20.10 -1.31
N ARG A 157 -3.94 -19.84 -1.96
CA ARG A 157 -2.81 -20.77 -1.91
C ARG A 157 -2.14 -20.80 -0.54
N PHE A 158 -1.95 -19.62 0.04
CA PHE A 158 -1.29 -19.46 1.33
C PHE A 158 -2.30 -19.16 2.42
N GLU A 159 -2.17 -19.87 3.52
CA GLU A 159 -2.85 -19.57 4.77
C GLU A 159 -1.80 -19.01 5.72
N VAL A 160 -2.03 -17.77 6.18
CA VAL A 160 -1.12 -17.07 7.08
C VAL A 160 -1.91 -16.66 8.31
N TRP A 161 -1.39 -16.97 9.49
CA TRP A 161 -2.00 -16.58 10.76
C TRP A 161 -0.93 -16.31 11.81
N SER A 162 -1.28 -15.54 12.83
CA SER A 162 -0.44 -15.38 14.01
C SER A 162 -0.64 -16.51 15.02
N ASP A 163 0.47 -17.00 15.57
CA ASP A 163 0.52 -17.83 16.77
C ASP A 163 1.45 -17.16 17.80
N GLY A 164 0.86 -16.40 18.73
CA GLY A 164 1.59 -15.58 19.69
C GLY A 164 2.50 -14.55 19.01
N ASP A 165 3.81 -14.68 19.22
CA ASP A 165 4.86 -13.82 18.66
C ASP A 165 5.40 -14.34 17.32
N GLN A 166 4.76 -15.34 16.73
CA GLN A 166 5.17 -15.96 15.48
C GLN A 166 4.08 -15.81 14.42
N LEU A 167 4.49 -15.64 13.15
CA LEU A 167 3.61 -15.88 12.01
C LEU A 167 3.79 -17.32 11.54
N VAL A 168 2.70 -17.99 11.22
CA VAL A 168 2.70 -19.33 10.63
C VAL A 168 2.17 -19.21 9.22
N VAL A 169 2.90 -19.80 8.26
CA VAL A 169 2.55 -19.80 6.84
C VAL A 169 2.40 -21.25 6.38
N SER A 170 1.25 -21.58 5.78
CA SER A 170 0.96 -22.88 5.20
C SER A 170 0.61 -22.74 3.71
N ASN A 171 1.12 -23.64 2.87
CA ASN A 171 0.78 -23.72 1.44
C ASN A 171 -0.19 -24.88 1.22
N ARG A 172 -1.38 -24.61 0.68
CA ARG A 172 -2.45 -25.60 0.51
C ARG A 172 -2.23 -26.57 -0.66
N GLU A 173 -1.50 -26.18 -1.70
CA GLU A 173 -1.39 -26.98 -2.92
C GLU A 173 -0.51 -28.22 -2.78
N GLU A 174 0.51 -28.17 -1.93
CA GLU A 174 1.51 -29.25 -1.91
C GLU A 174 1.13 -30.44 -1.02
N GLY A 175 -0.02 -30.40 -0.34
CA GLY A 175 -0.45 -31.45 0.60
C GLY A 175 0.59 -31.73 1.71
N ARG A 176 1.59 -30.86 1.84
CA ARG A 176 2.73 -30.93 2.73
C ARG A 176 2.83 -29.55 3.37
N CYS A 177 2.58 -29.48 4.67
CA CYS A 177 2.92 -28.30 5.45
C CYS A 177 4.44 -28.13 5.36
N TYR A 178 4.90 -27.18 4.55
CA TYR A 178 6.27 -26.72 4.70
C TYR A 178 6.37 -26.03 6.06
N SER A 179 7.50 -26.31 6.72
CA SER A 179 8.02 -25.68 7.93
C SER A 179 7.30 -24.38 8.29
N SER A 180 6.68 -24.36 9.48
CA SER A 180 6.32 -23.12 10.17
C SER A 180 7.49 -22.15 10.04
N LEU A 181 7.30 -21.09 9.27
CA LEU A 181 8.32 -20.05 9.15
C LEU A 181 8.11 -19.13 10.34
N GLU A 182 8.77 -19.42 11.45
CA GLU A 182 8.66 -18.59 12.66
C GLU A 182 9.23 -17.20 12.37
N LEU A 183 8.35 -16.26 12.04
CA LEU A 183 8.69 -14.86 11.88
C LEU A 183 8.39 -14.15 13.20
N PRO A 184 9.40 -13.60 13.90
CA PRO A 184 9.15 -12.87 15.13
C PRO A 184 8.30 -11.64 14.84
N LYS A 185 7.24 -11.40 15.63
CA LYS A 185 6.35 -10.23 15.54
C LYS A 185 7.02 -8.87 15.80
N ILE A 186 8.27 -8.88 16.22
CA ILE A 186 9.03 -7.68 16.60
C ILE A 186 9.03 -6.70 15.40
N PRO A 187 8.96 -5.37 15.61
CA PRO A 187 9.11 -4.35 14.55
C PRO A 187 10.48 -4.40 13.81
N ALA A 188 11.29 -5.43 14.03
CA ALA A 188 12.57 -5.63 13.40
C ALA A 188 12.40 -6.49 12.14
N LEU A 189 12.62 -5.86 10.98
CA LEU A 189 12.92 -6.45 9.67
C LEU A 189 12.55 -7.93 9.52
N ILE A 190 11.38 -8.20 8.96
CA ILE A 190 11.07 -9.55 8.51
C ILE A 190 11.93 -9.85 7.26
N TYR A 191 12.47 -11.06 7.19
CA TYR A 191 13.43 -11.50 6.17
C TYR A 191 12.86 -12.70 5.37
N ILE A 192 12.49 -12.51 4.10
CA ILE A 192 12.19 -13.65 3.20
C ILE A 192 13.48 -14.09 2.51
N THR A 193 13.82 -15.37 2.62
CA THR A 193 14.89 -15.96 1.80
C THR A 193 14.33 -16.35 0.43
N GLY A 194 14.52 -15.50 -0.58
CA GLY A 194 14.06 -15.78 -1.93
C GLY A 194 14.88 -16.86 -2.65
N THR A 195 14.19 -17.74 -3.39
CA THR A 195 14.72 -18.52 -4.53
C THR A 195 14.63 -17.64 -5.80
N ARG A 196 15.62 -17.67 -6.71
CA ARG A 196 15.78 -16.74 -7.88
C ARG A 196 15.07 -17.27 -9.16
N ARG A 197 14.76 -16.52 -10.27
CA ARG A 197 15.13 -15.18 -10.83
C ARG A 197 14.18 -14.73 -12.00
N PRO A 198 14.21 -13.45 -12.48
CA PRO A 198 14.93 -13.17 -13.75
C PRO A 198 15.94 -12.00 -13.68
N GLN A 199 16.84 -11.94 -14.68
CA GLN A 199 18.00 -11.02 -14.78
C GLN A 199 17.60 -9.63 -15.32
N LEU A 200 18.13 -8.56 -14.70
CA LEU A 200 18.26 -7.24 -15.32
C LEU A 200 19.68 -6.72 -15.09
N THR A 201 20.41 -6.57 -16.19
CA THR A 201 21.79 -6.07 -16.23
C THR A 201 21.77 -4.55 -16.29
N TYR A 202 22.35 -3.88 -15.30
CA TYR A 202 22.74 -2.47 -15.42
C TYR A 202 24.25 -2.34 -15.35
N ALA A 203 24.83 -1.84 -16.44
CA ALA A 203 26.24 -1.45 -16.51
C ALA A 203 26.42 -0.11 -15.78
N THR A 204 27.20 -0.09 -14.70
CA THR A 204 27.67 1.15 -14.07
C THR A 204 29.03 1.52 -14.66
N ARG A 205 29.08 2.58 -15.45
CA ARG A 205 30.33 3.21 -15.87
C ARG A 205 30.67 4.32 -14.88
N GLN A 206 31.65 4.08 -14.03
CA GLN A 206 32.30 5.12 -13.22
C GLN A 206 33.17 6.00 -14.10
N THR A 207 33.00 7.32 -14.00
CA THR A 207 34.11 8.28 -14.23
C THR A 207 34.06 9.36 -13.15
N ARG A 208 35.08 9.37 -12.30
CA ARG A 208 35.45 10.49 -11.41
C ARG A 208 35.88 11.70 -12.26
N ARG A 209 35.51 12.92 -11.84
CA ARG A 209 36.45 14.06 -11.77
C ARG A 209 36.12 15.00 -10.59
N PRO A 210 37.14 15.60 -9.95
CA PRO A 210 37.02 16.42 -8.75
C PRO A 210 37.02 17.92 -9.04
N GLY A 211 36.46 18.69 -8.09
CA GLY A 211 36.84 20.08 -7.83
C GLY A 211 35.98 21.15 -8.51
N PHE A 212 35.08 21.78 -7.74
CA PHE A 212 34.68 23.16 -7.98
C PHE A 212 34.29 23.83 -6.66
N THR A 213 34.93 24.95 -6.36
CA THR A 213 34.73 25.82 -5.18
C THR A 213 33.62 26.85 -5.43
N PRO A 214 32.97 27.40 -4.39
CA PRO A 214 31.81 28.28 -4.52
C PRO A 214 32.21 29.77 -4.58
N THR A 215 31.47 30.56 -5.35
CA THR A 215 31.36 32.02 -5.14
C THR A 215 29.92 32.51 -5.41
N PRO A 216 29.46 33.58 -4.73
CA PRO A 216 28.06 34.03 -4.69
C PRO A 216 27.79 35.26 -5.59
N ILE A 217 26.58 35.86 -5.44
CA ILE A 217 26.04 37.10 -6.06
C ILE A 217 25.27 36.74 -7.36
N TRP A 218 23.99 37.06 -7.60
CA TRP A 218 23.21 38.32 -7.64
C TRP A 218 21.77 38.07 -7.11
N SER A 219 21.10 38.86 -6.27
CA SER A 219 20.54 40.23 -6.40
C SER A 219 19.53 40.47 -7.55
N CYS A 220 18.23 40.36 -7.21
CA CYS A 220 16.99 41.08 -7.62
C CYS A 220 16.92 41.96 -8.91
N PRO A 221 15.74 42.05 -9.58
CA PRO A 221 14.74 43.02 -9.11
C PRO A 221 13.28 42.57 -9.13
N ALA A 222 12.51 43.33 -8.34
CA ALA A 222 11.06 43.28 -8.18
C ALA A 222 10.28 43.88 -9.35
N ALA A 223 8.96 43.63 -9.27
CA ALA A 223 7.83 44.41 -9.77
C ALA A 223 7.32 44.15 -11.21
N ALA A 224 6.12 43.56 -11.28
CA ALA A 224 5.01 44.17 -12.00
C ALA A 224 3.67 43.78 -11.35
N ARG A 225 3.05 44.76 -10.66
CA ARG A 225 1.60 44.85 -10.42
C ARG A 225 0.88 44.99 -11.76
N LEU A 226 -0.40 44.59 -11.81
CA LEU A 226 -1.54 45.03 -12.66
C LEU A 226 -2.48 43.80 -12.75
N HIS A 227 -3.80 43.78 -12.51
CA HIS A 227 -4.84 44.76 -12.27
C HIS A 227 -5.94 44.12 -11.39
N ALA A 228 -6.45 44.88 -10.42
CA ALA A 228 -7.77 44.64 -9.84
C ALA A 228 -8.85 45.15 -10.80
N GLY A 229 -9.96 44.41 -10.92
CA GLY A 229 -11.18 44.75 -11.65
C GLY A 229 -12.39 44.03 -11.03
N PRO A 230 -13.63 44.49 -11.24
CA PRO A 230 -14.38 45.11 -10.14
C PRO A 230 -15.41 44.21 -9.45
N ARG A 231 -15.67 44.59 -8.19
CA ARG A 231 -16.89 44.27 -7.42
C ARG A 231 -18.14 44.63 -8.22
N VAL A 232 -19.05 43.68 -8.37
CA VAL A 232 -20.47 43.97 -8.59
C VAL A 232 -21.20 43.64 -7.29
N SER A 233 -21.76 44.70 -6.71
CA SER A 233 -22.62 44.69 -5.54
C SER A 233 -24.00 45.13 -5.99
N SER A 234 -24.97 44.23 -5.93
CA SER A 234 -26.42 44.50 -5.98
C SER A 234 -27.12 43.13 -5.99
N ALA A 235 -28.25 42.87 -5.36
CA ALA A 235 -29.08 43.55 -4.39
C ALA A 235 -30.15 42.52 -3.99
N HIS A 236 -30.80 42.76 -2.86
CA HIS A 236 -32.02 42.13 -2.37
C HIS A 236 -32.87 41.30 -3.34
N ARG A 237 -33.21 40.08 -2.93
CA ARG A 237 -34.60 39.62 -2.95
C ARG A 237 -34.89 38.69 -1.77
N ALA A 238 -35.57 39.24 -0.79
CA ALA A 238 -36.45 38.47 0.08
C ALA A 238 -37.64 38.03 -0.76
N SER A 239 -38.00 36.75 -0.72
CA SER A 239 -39.26 36.25 -1.26
C SER A 239 -39.73 35.09 -0.39
N ASP A 240 -40.76 35.41 0.39
CA ASP A 240 -41.94 34.60 0.68
C ASP A 240 -41.78 33.29 1.45
N ALA A 241 -42.08 33.42 2.74
CA ALA A 241 -42.64 32.37 3.56
C ALA A 241 -43.95 31.86 2.91
N GLY A 242 -43.92 30.62 2.41
CA GLY A 242 -45.09 29.88 1.98
C GLY A 242 -46.01 29.59 3.17
N SER A 243 -47.21 30.18 3.12
CA SER A 243 -48.32 29.96 4.03
C SER A 243 -48.87 28.52 3.86
N MET A 244 -48.91 27.75 4.95
CA MET A 244 -49.54 26.42 4.97
C MET A 244 -51.07 26.54 4.97
N PRO A 245 -51.80 25.75 4.16
CA PRO A 245 -53.26 25.68 4.27
C PRO A 245 -53.68 24.85 5.50
N SER A 246 -54.54 25.48 6.30
CA SER A 246 -55.25 24.89 7.43
C SER A 246 -56.14 23.72 7.00
N LEU A 247 -55.88 22.53 7.54
CA LEU A 247 -56.76 21.37 7.44
C LEU A 247 -57.96 21.55 8.36
N LYS A 248 -59.17 21.50 7.79
CA LYS A 248 -60.41 21.37 8.57
C LYS A 248 -60.58 19.91 9.03
N PRO A 249 -61.01 19.66 10.27
CA PRO A 249 -61.34 18.32 10.71
C PRO A 249 -62.67 17.85 10.13
N LEU A 250 -62.72 16.56 9.78
CA LEU A 250 -63.94 15.76 9.65
C LEU A 250 -64.26 15.13 11.00
#